data_AF-A0A9D0X9H9-F1
#
_entry.id   AF-A0A9D0X9H9-F1
#
_cell.length_a   1.000
_cell.length_b   1.000
_cell.length_c   1.000
_cell.angle_alpha   90.00
_cell.angle_beta   90.00
_cell.angle_gamma   90.00
#
_symmetry.space_group_name_H-M   'P 1'
#
loop_
_entity.id
_entity.type
_entity.pdbx_description
1 polymer ?
#
loop_
_entity_poly.entity_id
_entity_poly.type
_entity_poly.pdbx_seq_one_letter_code
_entity_poly.pdbx_strand_id
1 'polypeptide(L)'
;MTSSPAPLPVHCLAPDQLQQAPLSVPQMNWLLDNGFLGQAGRLLALPDAQGGIAGFAFGLGEAQGRPPLILGSAAAALSPGTYRLEFPSEPDPLASLAFRLGAYRFDRYRAAGRETVELAGSADDEPATARLVEGAFLARDLINTPANDLGPQEFETRIRSIAENLGMDCKVIAGDDLLA
;
A
#
# COMPACT_ATOMS: atom_id res chain seq x y z
N MET A 1 -26.88 -10.14 3.41
CA MET A 1 -25.48 -9.98 3.84
C MET A 1 -24.61 -10.67 2.81
N THR A 2 -24.17 -9.94 1.78
CA THR A 2 -23.21 -10.46 0.80
C THR A 2 -21.86 -10.58 1.49
N SER A 3 -21.40 -11.81 1.71
CA SER A 3 -20.04 -12.07 2.19
C SER A 3 -19.07 -11.39 1.23
N SER A 4 -18.24 -10.47 1.73
CA SER A 4 -17.09 -10.01 0.95
C SER A 4 -16.24 -11.23 0.55
N PRO A 5 -15.71 -11.27 -0.67
CA PRO A 5 -14.81 -12.34 -1.08
C PRO A 5 -13.59 -12.38 -0.14
N ALA A 6 -13.06 -13.56 0.11
CA ALA A 6 -11.89 -13.72 0.97
C ALA A 6 -10.68 -12.94 0.40
N PRO A 7 -9.86 -12.28 1.23
CA PRO A 7 -8.70 -11.54 0.74
C PRO A 7 -7.75 -12.42 -0.05
N LEU A 8 -7.27 -11.98 -1.22
CA LEU A 8 -6.33 -12.76 -2.04
C LEU A 8 -4.92 -12.77 -1.42
N PRO A 9 -4.20 -13.90 -1.42
CA PRO A 9 -2.83 -13.95 -0.91
C PRO A 9 -1.85 -13.25 -1.85
N VAL A 10 -0.90 -12.54 -1.26
CA VAL A 10 0.34 -12.08 -1.89
C VAL A 10 1.50 -12.79 -1.19
N HIS A 11 2.04 -13.82 -1.83
CA HIS A 11 3.18 -14.58 -1.35
C HIS A 11 4.47 -13.78 -1.58
N CYS A 12 5.04 -13.26 -0.50
CA CYS A 12 6.24 -12.44 -0.49
C CYS A 12 7.47 -13.34 -0.38
N LEU A 13 8.20 -13.50 -1.48
CA LEU A 13 9.23 -14.54 -1.63
C LEU A 13 10.60 -13.94 -1.95
N ALA A 14 11.60 -14.23 -1.13
CA ALA A 14 13.00 -14.04 -1.47
C ALA A 14 13.53 -15.24 -2.29
N PRO A 15 14.66 -15.10 -3.02
CA PRO A 15 15.22 -16.17 -3.85
C PRO A 15 15.48 -17.49 -3.10
N ASP A 16 15.94 -17.40 -1.85
CA ASP A 16 16.23 -18.54 -0.96
C ASP A 16 14.98 -19.15 -0.31
N GLN A 17 13.81 -18.53 -0.48
CA GLN A 17 12.56 -18.92 0.16
C GLN A 17 11.54 -19.55 -0.78
N LEU A 18 11.83 -19.65 -2.09
CA LEU A 18 10.87 -20.17 -3.09
C LEU A 18 10.32 -21.54 -2.70
N GLN A 19 11.17 -22.46 -2.26
CA GLN A 19 10.77 -23.84 -1.91
C GLN A 19 9.94 -23.93 -0.61
N GLN A 20 9.92 -22.86 0.20
CA GLN A 20 9.16 -22.79 1.45
C GLN A 20 7.77 -22.16 1.24
N ALA A 21 7.51 -21.62 0.04
CA ALA A 21 6.23 -21.02 -0.28
C ALA A 21 5.11 -22.08 -0.22
N PRO A 22 3.95 -21.78 0.40
CA PRO A 22 2.81 -22.70 0.49
C PRO A 22 2.06 -22.77 -0.85
N LEU A 23 2.77 -23.06 -1.94
CA LEU A 23 2.25 -23.13 -3.30
C LEU A 23 2.05 -24.58 -3.73
N SER A 24 1.00 -24.81 -4.51
CA SER A 24 0.82 -26.10 -5.18
C SER A 24 1.93 -26.33 -6.22
N VAL A 25 2.19 -27.60 -6.56
CA VAL A 25 3.17 -27.96 -7.61
C VAL A 25 2.90 -27.22 -8.95
N PRO A 26 1.65 -27.13 -9.45
CA PRO A 26 1.37 -26.35 -10.66
C PRO A 26 1.71 -24.85 -10.52
N GLN A 27 1.44 -24.24 -9.37
CA GLN A 27 1.78 -22.83 -9.12
C GLN A 27 3.30 -22.62 -9.03
N MET A 28 4.04 -23.55 -8.42
CA MET A 28 5.50 -23.50 -8.40
C MET A 28 6.09 -23.59 -9.80
N ASN A 29 5.62 -24.54 -10.63
CA ASN A 29 6.04 -24.65 -12.02
C ASN A 29 5.69 -23.38 -12.81
N TRP A 30 4.50 -22.82 -12.58
CA TRP A 30 4.09 -21.56 -13.20
C TRP A 30 5.03 -20.40 -12.89
N LEU A 31 5.51 -20.28 -11.64
CA LEU A 31 6.51 -19.29 -11.28
C LEU A 31 7.80 -19.48 -12.10
N LEU A 32 8.32 -20.70 -12.11
CA LEU A 32 9.58 -21.04 -12.79
C LEU A 32 9.50 -20.86 -14.31
N ASP A 33 8.40 -21.28 -14.94
CA ASP A 33 8.18 -21.14 -16.38
C ASP A 33 8.06 -19.67 -16.81
N ASN A 34 7.60 -18.80 -15.90
CA ASN A 34 7.62 -17.35 -16.11
C ASN A 34 8.97 -16.72 -15.70
N GLY A 35 9.94 -17.49 -15.20
CA GLY A 35 11.23 -16.98 -14.74
C GLY A 35 11.15 -16.19 -13.43
N PHE A 36 10.11 -16.39 -12.63
CA PHE A 36 10.02 -15.84 -11.28
C PHE A 36 10.96 -16.64 -10.36
N LEU A 37 11.94 -15.94 -9.82
CA LEU A 37 13.02 -16.48 -8.97
C LEU A 37 13.11 -15.70 -7.64
N GLY A 38 12.06 -14.98 -7.24
CA GLY A 38 12.07 -14.11 -6.06
C GLY A 38 12.81 -12.78 -6.27
N GLN A 39 13.03 -12.37 -7.53
CA GLN A 39 13.72 -11.12 -7.86
C GLN A 39 12.93 -9.88 -7.39
N ALA A 40 13.64 -8.89 -6.87
CA ALA A 40 13.05 -7.72 -6.22
C ALA A 40 12.04 -6.99 -7.12
N GLY A 41 10.86 -6.71 -6.58
CA GLY A 41 9.82 -5.90 -7.22
C GLY A 41 9.00 -6.62 -8.28
N ARG A 42 9.29 -7.89 -8.58
CA ARG A 42 8.51 -8.66 -9.55
C ARG A 42 7.21 -9.13 -8.93
N LEU A 43 6.09 -8.78 -9.55
CA LEU A 43 4.75 -9.29 -9.22
C LEU A 43 4.29 -10.25 -10.31
N LEU A 44 3.76 -11.41 -9.95
CA LEU A 44 3.21 -12.40 -10.88
C LEU A 44 1.90 -12.96 -10.34
N ALA A 45 0.85 -12.93 -11.15
CA ALA A 45 -0.43 -13.57 -10.80
C ALA A 45 -0.28 -15.10 -10.80
N LEU A 46 -0.90 -15.74 -9.81
CA LEU A 46 -0.96 -17.19 -9.67
C LEU A 46 -2.33 -17.68 -10.14
N PRO A 47 -2.38 -18.63 -11.10
CA PRO A 47 -3.64 -19.16 -11.58
C PRO A 47 -4.30 -20.08 -10.54
N ASP A 48 -5.63 -20.10 -10.52
CA ASP A 48 -6.41 -21.20 -9.95
C ASP A 48 -6.59 -22.34 -10.97
N ALA A 49 -7.26 -23.41 -10.57
CA ALA A 49 -7.51 -24.58 -11.43
C ALA A 49 -8.50 -24.31 -12.59
N GLN A 50 -9.19 -23.17 -12.57
CA GLN A 50 -10.18 -22.73 -13.56
C GLN A 50 -9.63 -21.62 -14.48
N GLY A 51 -8.39 -21.18 -14.28
CA GLY A 51 -7.76 -20.09 -15.04
C GLY A 51 -8.06 -18.69 -14.51
N GLY A 52 -8.66 -18.57 -13.32
CA GLY A 52 -8.82 -17.33 -12.57
C GLY A 52 -7.58 -17.00 -11.73
N ILE A 53 -7.66 -15.92 -10.93
CA ILE A 53 -6.57 -15.48 -10.06
C ILE A 53 -6.75 -16.09 -8.67
N ALA A 54 -5.84 -16.98 -8.28
CA ALA A 54 -5.76 -17.55 -6.93
C ALA A 54 -5.03 -16.65 -5.94
N GLY A 55 -4.19 -15.75 -6.43
CA GLY A 55 -3.31 -14.90 -5.62
C GLY A 55 -2.15 -14.35 -6.46
N PHE A 56 -1.13 -13.85 -5.79
CA PHE A 56 0.05 -13.27 -6.42
C PHE A 56 1.33 -13.74 -5.73
N ALA A 57 2.41 -13.89 -6.48
CA ALA A 57 3.76 -13.96 -5.94
C ALA A 57 4.44 -12.61 -6.13
N PHE A 58 5.10 -12.13 -5.09
CA PHE A 58 5.88 -10.89 -5.10
C PHE A 58 7.32 -11.17 -4.67
N GLY A 59 8.27 -10.83 -5.53
CA GLY A 59 9.69 -11.04 -5.28
C GLY A 59 10.27 -9.95 -4.37
N LEU A 60 10.82 -10.36 -3.23
CA LEU A 60 11.44 -9.46 -2.26
C LEU A 60 12.90 -9.13 -2.61
N GLY A 61 13.52 -9.92 -3.50
CA GLY A 61 14.95 -9.87 -3.76
C GLY A 61 15.79 -10.39 -2.59
N GLU A 62 17.10 -10.31 -2.75
CA GLU A 62 18.06 -10.64 -1.69
C GLU A 62 17.82 -9.78 -0.45
N ALA A 63 18.09 -10.32 0.75
CA ALA A 63 17.95 -9.56 1.99
C ALA A 63 18.93 -8.36 2.02
N GLN A 64 20.15 -8.56 1.52
CA GLN A 64 21.14 -7.50 1.44
C GLN A 64 20.72 -6.45 0.41
N GLY A 65 20.54 -5.21 0.87
CA GLY A 65 20.17 -4.09 0.01
C GLY A 65 18.68 -4.05 -0.37
N ARG A 66 17.83 -4.91 0.21
CA ARG A 66 16.38 -4.83 0.03
C ARG A 66 15.86 -3.46 0.47
N PRO A 67 15.15 -2.73 -0.41
CA PRO A 67 14.47 -1.50 0.00
C PRO A 67 13.44 -1.81 1.11
N PRO A 68 13.46 -1.12 2.27
CA PRO A 68 12.55 -1.41 3.37
C PRO A 68 11.07 -1.30 2.99
N LEU A 69 10.74 -0.45 2.02
CA LEU A 69 9.36 -0.21 1.55
C LEU A 69 9.03 -0.89 0.22
N ILE A 70 9.75 -1.96 -0.15
CA ILE A 70 9.59 -2.63 -1.45
C ILE A 70 8.15 -3.08 -1.72
N LEU A 71 7.41 -3.50 -0.69
CA LEU A 71 6.02 -3.93 -0.79
C LEU A 71 5.05 -2.84 -1.23
N GLY A 72 5.44 -1.56 -1.16
CA GLY A 72 4.67 -0.48 -1.76
C GLY A 72 4.55 -0.63 -3.28
N SER A 73 5.56 -1.19 -3.95
CA SER A 73 5.49 -1.46 -5.38
C SER A 73 4.53 -2.59 -5.74
N ALA A 74 4.35 -3.58 -4.86
CA ALA A 74 3.33 -4.61 -5.01
C ALA A 74 1.93 -3.97 -5.01
N ALA A 75 1.61 -3.19 -3.98
CA ALA A 75 0.32 -2.50 -3.85
C ALA A 75 0.04 -1.51 -4.99
N ALA A 76 1.08 -0.89 -5.54
CA ALA A 76 0.94 -0.01 -6.70
C ALA A 76 0.55 -0.76 -7.99
N ALA A 77 0.98 -2.01 -8.14
CA ALA A 77 0.80 -2.83 -9.35
C ALA A 77 -0.41 -3.77 -9.30
N LEU A 78 -0.96 -4.04 -8.11
CA LEU A 78 -2.12 -4.91 -7.94
C LEU A 78 -3.39 -4.29 -8.55
N SER A 79 -4.25 -5.16 -9.08
CA SER A 79 -5.63 -4.82 -9.41
C SER A 79 -6.40 -4.45 -8.14
N PRO A 80 -7.49 -3.68 -8.24
CA PRO A 80 -8.36 -3.44 -7.10
C PRO A 80 -8.82 -4.75 -6.43
N GLY A 81 -8.95 -4.72 -5.11
CA GLY A 81 -9.30 -5.87 -4.30
C GLY A 81 -8.67 -5.81 -2.90
N THR A 82 -9.10 -6.73 -2.05
CA THR A 82 -8.56 -6.91 -0.70
C THR A 82 -7.53 -8.04 -0.72
N TYR A 83 -6.36 -7.79 -0.12
CA TYR A 83 -5.22 -8.69 -0.12
C TYR A 83 -4.76 -9.03 1.30
N ARG A 84 -4.06 -10.14 1.45
CA ARG A 84 -3.29 -10.48 2.65
C ARG A 84 -1.85 -10.80 2.26
N LEU A 85 -0.89 -10.41 3.08
CA LEU A 85 0.52 -10.74 2.84
C LEU A 85 0.85 -12.10 3.46
N GLU A 86 1.53 -12.96 2.72
CA GLU A 86 2.01 -14.25 3.20
C GLU A 86 3.52 -14.34 3.07
N PHE A 87 4.19 -14.77 4.14
CA PHE A 87 5.63 -14.86 4.21
C PHE A 87 6.03 -16.27 4.67
N PRO A 88 7.09 -16.87 4.09
CA PRO A 88 7.63 -18.14 4.60
C PRO A 88 8.26 -18.03 6.00
N SER A 89 8.67 -16.84 6.40
CA SER A 89 9.26 -16.51 7.72
C SER A 89 8.57 -15.30 8.34
N GLU A 90 8.99 -14.87 9.53
CA GLU A 90 8.50 -13.63 10.13
C GLU A 90 8.65 -12.44 9.15
N PRO A 91 7.60 -11.61 9.00
CA PRO A 91 7.64 -10.46 8.10
C PRO A 91 8.54 -9.35 8.65
N ASP A 92 9.00 -8.48 7.75
CA ASP A 92 9.58 -7.20 8.14
C ASP A 92 8.52 -6.36 8.88
N PRO A 93 8.83 -5.72 10.02
CA PRO A 93 7.88 -4.87 10.75
C PRO A 93 7.30 -3.70 9.95
N LEU A 94 7.92 -3.34 8.81
CA LEU A 94 7.42 -2.29 7.91
C LEU A 94 6.56 -2.82 6.76
N ALA A 95 6.28 -4.13 6.69
CA ALA A 95 5.61 -4.74 5.55
C ALA A 95 4.22 -4.17 5.28
N SER A 96 3.38 -4.12 6.32
CA SER A 96 2.03 -3.53 6.28
C SER A 96 2.09 -2.04 5.94
N LEU A 97 2.96 -1.28 6.60
CA LEU A 97 3.17 0.14 6.34
C LEU A 97 3.55 0.38 4.87
N ALA A 98 4.54 -0.35 4.36
CA ALA A 98 5.02 -0.25 2.99
C ALA A 98 3.90 -0.52 1.98
N PHE A 99 3.15 -1.61 2.17
CA PHE A 99 2.03 -1.97 1.30
C PHE A 99 0.94 -0.90 1.32
N ARG A 100 0.49 -0.48 2.52
CA ARG A 100 -0.53 0.56 2.69
C ARG A 100 -0.10 1.88 2.05
N LEU A 101 1.17 2.27 2.20
CA LEU A 101 1.72 3.45 1.53
C LEU A 101 1.71 3.34 0.01
N GLY A 102 1.95 2.15 -0.56
CA GLY A 102 1.88 1.90 -2.00
C GLY A 102 0.47 1.83 -2.57
N ALA A 103 -0.52 1.52 -1.73
CA ALA A 103 -1.93 1.50 -2.09
C ALA A 103 -2.53 2.91 -2.29
N TYR A 104 -1.81 3.98 -1.92
CA TYR A 104 -2.24 5.36 -2.10
C TYR A 104 -2.68 5.65 -3.54
N ARG A 105 -3.83 6.31 -3.69
CA ARG A 105 -4.31 6.84 -4.97
C ARG A 105 -4.83 8.25 -4.74
N PHE A 106 -4.45 9.17 -5.61
CA PHE A 106 -5.03 10.51 -5.67
C PHE A 106 -6.06 10.56 -6.79
N ASP A 107 -7.33 10.45 -6.41
CA ASP A 107 -8.46 10.32 -7.34
C ASP A 107 -9.49 11.46 -7.22
N ARG A 108 -9.18 12.50 -6.45
CA ARG A 108 -10.01 13.71 -6.25
C ARG A 108 -10.57 14.32 -7.54
N TYR A 109 -9.82 14.24 -8.64
CA TYR A 109 -10.18 14.82 -9.95
C TYR A 109 -10.66 13.78 -10.97
N ARG A 110 -10.90 12.54 -10.54
CA ARG A 110 -11.40 11.45 -11.39
C ARG A 110 -12.87 11.17 -11.05
N ALA A 111 -13.59 10.57 -12.00
CA ALA A 111 -14.96 10.13 -11.76
C ALA A 111 -15.01 9.13 -10.57
N ALA A 112 -16.04 9.28 -9.73
CA ALA A 112 -16.21 8.49 -8.51
C ALA A 112 -16.40 6.99 -8.80
N GLY A 113 -16.14 6.15 -7.78
CA GLY A 113 -16.44 4.71 -7.81
C GLY A 113 -15.30 3.81 -8.26
N ARG A 114 -14.04 4.24 -8.11
CA ARG A 114 -12.90 3.34 -8.36
C ARG A 114 -12.70 2.41 -7.17
N GLU A 115 -12.67 1.11 -7.47
CA GLU A 115 -12.26 0.09 -6.51
C GLU A 115 -10.79 0.32 -6.10
N THR A 116 -10.49 0.11 -4.82
CA THR A 116 -9.18 0.36 -4.20
C THR A 116 -8.39 -0.94 -3.99
N VAL A 117 -7.09 -0.80 -3.77
CA VAL A 117 -6.24 -1.90 -3.27
C VAL A 117 -6.24 -1.79 -1.75
N GLU A 118 -6.66 -2.85 -1.06
CA GLU A 118 -6.76 -2.87 0.39
C GLU A 118 -5.93 -4.00 0.99
N LEU A 119 -5.39 -3.76 2.18
CA LEU A 119 -4.71 -4.77 2.98
C LEU A 119 -5.64 -5.20 4.12
N ALA A 120 -6.07 -6.46 4.10
CA ALA A 120 -6.67 -7.11 5.26
C ALA A 120 -5.67 -7.17 6.41
N GLY A 121 -6.16 -7.28 7.65
CA GLY A 121 -5.30 -7.24 8.85
C GLY A 121 -4.04 -8.09 8.72
N SER A 122 -2.90 -7.47 9.03
CA SER A 122 -1.57 -8.08 8.97
C SER A 122 -1.04 -8.35 10.38
N ALA A 123 -0.10 -9.30 10.50
CA ALA A 123 0.51 -9.65 11.79
C ALA A 123 1.32 -8.48 12.41
N ASP A 124 1.83 -7.59 11.56
CA ASP A 124 2.61 -6.39 11.91
C ASP A 124 1.76 -5.10 11.95
N ASP A 125 0.43 -5.19 11.86
CA ASP A 125 -0.46 -4.01 11.95
C ASP A 125 -0.56 -3.51 13.40
N GLU A 126 0.39 -2.67 13.81
CA GLU A 126 0.32 -1.91 15.05
C GLU A 126 -0.53 -0.63 14.92
N PRO A 127 -1.12 -0.11 16.02
CA PRO A 127 -1.86 1.16 15.99
C PRO A 127 -1.05 2.36 15.45
N ALA A 128 0.28 2.32 15.54
CA ALA A 128 1.16 3.34 14.98
C ALA A 128 1.17 3.35 13.45
N THR A 129 1.02 2.19 12.80
CA THR A 129 1.00 2.05 11.34
C THR A 129 -0.12 2.86 10.72
N ALA A 130 -1.33 2.81 11.28
CA ALA A 130 -2.47 3.58 10.81
C ALA A 130 -2.18 5.09 10.81
N ARG A 131 -1.62 5.62 11.91
CA ARG A 131 -1.25 7.04 12.03
C ARG A 131 -0.18 7.47 11.02
N LEU A 132 0.80 6.61 10.77
CA LEU A 132 1.85 6.88 9.76
C LEU A 132 1.27 6.90 8.34
N VAL A 133 0.37 5.98 8.02
CA VAL A 133 -0.32 5.93 6.72
C VAL A 133 -1.17 7.18 6.53
N GLU A 134 -2.01 7.52 7.50
CA GLU A 134 -2.88 8.71 7.47
C GLU A 134 -2.07 10.01 7.30
N GLY A 135 -1.00 10.18 8.07
CA GLY A 135 -0.12 11.34 7.96
C GLY A 135 0.56 11.45 6.60
N ALA A 136 1.05 10.32 6.05
CA ALA A 136 1.66 10.29 4.74
C ALA A 136 0.63 10.57 3.62
N PHE A 137 -0.59 10.06 3.74
CA PHE A 137 -1.66 10.30 2.77
C PHE A 137 -2.09 11.76 2.79
N LEU A 138 -2.24 12.34 3.98
CA LEU A 138 -2.50 13.76 4.14
C LEU A 138 -1.44 14.61 3.43
N ALA A 139 -0.15 14.34 3.67
CA ALA A 139 0.93 15.08 3.02
C ALA A 139 0.87 14.94 1.49
N ARG A 140 0.63 13.74 0.97
CA ARG A 140 0.50 13.49 -0.47
C ARG A 140 -0.71 14.19 -1.07
N ASP A 141 -1.84 14.21 -0.38
CA ASP A 141 -3.04 14.91 -0.84
C ASP A 141 -2.81 16.41 -0.94
N LEU A 142 -2.14 17.00 0.05
CA LEU A 142 -1.79 18.43 0.03
C LEU A 142 -0.85 18.73 -1.15
N ILE A 143 0.17 17.91 -1.38
CA ILE A 143 1.13 18.08 -2.48
C ILE A 143 0.48 17.86 -3.85
N ASN A 144 -0.38 16.86 -3.98
CA ASN A 144 -1.01 16.50 -5.26
C ASN A 144 -2.19 17.40 -5.62
N THR A 145 -2.75 18.15 -4.66
CA THR A 145 -3.79 19.13 -4.95
C THR A 145 -3.16 20.30 -5.73
N PRO A 146 -3.59 20.57 -6.98
CA PRO A 146 -3.04 21.65 -7.79
C PRO A 146 -3.14 23.02 -7.12
N ALA A 147 -2.20 23.91 -7.43
CA ALA A 147 -2.13 25.24 -6.84
C ALA A 147 -3.38 26.11 -7.09
N ASN A 148 -4.15 25.85 -8.16
CA ASN A 148 -5.43 26.53 -8.40
C ASN A 148 -6.53 26.14 -7.41
N ASP A 149 -6.39 25.01 -6.72
CA ASP A 149 -7.37 24.49 -5.74
C ASP A 149 -6.83 24.46 -4.31
N LEU A 150 -5.53 24.72 -4.13
CA LEU A 150 -4.86 24.78 -2.82
C LEU A 150 -3.97 26.02 -2.74
N GLY A 151 -4.59 27.20 -2.82
CA GLY A 151 -3.94 28.46 -2.53
C GLY A 151 -3.67 28.64 -1.02
N PRO A 152 -3.05 29.77 -0.62
CA PRO A 152 -2.74 30.02 0.79
C PRO A 152 -3.97 29.94 1.72
N GLN A 153 -5.13 30.45 1.28
CA GLN A 153 -6.36 30.46 2.08
C GLN A 153 -6.98 29.06 2.18
N GLU A 154 -7.00 28.29 1.08
CA GLU A 154 -7.48 26.90 1.07
C GLU A 154 -6.57 26.01 1.91
N PHE A 155 -5.26 26.22 1.85
CA PHE A 155 -4.28 25.51 2.66
C PHE A 155 -4.48 25.80 4.14
N GLU A 156 -4.59 27.08 4.53
CA GLU A 156 -4.91 27.48 5.90
C GLU A 156 -6.19 26.80 6.41
N THR A 157 -7.27 26.89 5.63
CA THR A 157 -8.57 26.29 5.97
C THR A 157 -8.43 24.79 6.22
N ARG A 158 -7.66 24.09 5.38
CA ARG A 158 -7.45 22.65 5.52
C ARG A 158 -6.63 22.31 6.76
N ILE A 159 -5.56 23.06 7.04
CA ILE A 159 -4.74 22.85 8.25
C ILE A 159 -5.55 23.12 9.52
N ARG A 160 -6.36 24.18 9.57
CA ARG A 160 -7.27 24.44 10.71
C ARG A 160 -8.24 23.30 10.93
N SER A 161 -8.89 22.81 9.88
CA SER A 161 -9.82 21.68 9.99
C SER A 161 -9.15 20.41 10.53
N ILE A 162 -7.91 20.12 10.10
CA ILE A 162 -7.14 18.98 10.62
C ILE A 162 -6.82 19.19 12.10
N ALA A 163 -6.36 20.39 12.48
CA ALA A 163 -6.04 20.70 13.86
C ALA A 163 -7.28 20.58 14.77
N GLU A 164 -8.42 21.12 14.36
CA GLU A 164 -9.70 21.01 15.07
C GLU A 164 -10.10 19.54 15.28
N ASN A 165 -10.05 18.72 14.22
CA ASN A 165 -10.40 17.29 14.31
C ASN A 165 -9.48 16.49 15.23
N LEU A 166 -8.22 16.92 15.38
CA LEU A 166 -7.22 16.29 16.24
C LEU A 166 -7.12 16.95 17.63
N GLY A 167 -7.89 17.99 17.91
CA GLY A 167 -7.82 18.75 19.16
C GLY A 167 -6.49 19.49 19.36
N MET A 168 -5.87 19.95 18.27
CA MET A 168 -4.61 20.70 18.27
C MET A 168 -4.86 22.21 18.20
N ASP A 169 -4.02 22.99 18.89
CA ASP A 169 -3.99 24.45 18.74
C ASP A 169 -3.45 24.85 17.36
N CYS A 170 -4.15 25.76 16.68
CA CYS A 170 -3.72 26.30 15.39
C CYS A 170 -3.72 27.84 15.42
N LYS A 171 -2.54 28.43 15.26
CA LYS A 171 -2.36 29.88 15.10
C LYS A 171 -2.02 30.21 13.65
N VAL A 172 -2.69 31.20 13.10
CA VAL A 172 -2.41 31.75 11.77
C VAL A 172 -2.00 33.20 11.93
N ILE A 173 -1.01 33.61 11.14
CA ILE A 173 -0.54 34.99 11.02
C ILE A 173 -0.80 35.40 9.57
N ALA A 174 -1.65 36.40 9.36
CA ALA A 174 -2.13 36.82 8.03
C ALA A 174 -2.45 38.32 8.00
N GLY A 175 -2.55 38.90 6.80
CA GLY A 175 -2.89 40.32 6.63
C GLY A 175 -1.87 41.25 7.30
N ASP A 176 -2.37 42.26 8.02
CA ASP A 176 -1.52 43.25 8.70
C ASP A 176 -0.62 42.61 9.78
N ASP A 177 -1.11 41.58 10.48
CA ASP A 177 -0.32 40.83 11.47
C ASP A 177 0.89 40.11 10.85
N LEU A 178 0.84 39.81 9.55
CA LEU A 178 1.96 39.21 8.81
C LEU A 178 2.98 40.25 8.32
N LEU A 179 2.54 41.50 8.11
CA LEU A 179 3.40 42.59 7.64
C LEU A 179 4.09 43.35 8.79
N ALA A 180 3.68 43.09 10.03
CA ALA A 180 4.14 43.76 11.25
C ALA A 180 5.54 43.32 11.73
#